data_AF-A0A6P6TDM2-F1
#
_entry.id   AF-A0A6P6TDM2-F1
#
_cell.length_a   1.000
_cell.length_b   1.000
_cell.length_c   1.000
_cell.angle_alpha   90.00
_cell.angle_beta   90.00
_cell.angle_gamma   90.00
#
_symmetry.space_group_name_H-M   'P 1'
#
loop_
_entity.id
_entity.type
_entity.pdbx_description
1 polymer ?
#
loop_
_entity_poly.entity_id
_entity_poly.type
_entity_poly.pdbx_seq_one_letter_code
_entity_poly.pdbx_strand_id
1 'polypeptide(L)'
;MKMDVEKIFRMKGGVGKTSYSKNSSLQKKASDKVKYITLETIEQVYLTAKPKSLGIADLGCSSGPNTLSNIREIVDAIEEISRRTLQPAPEFRVYLNDLPTNDFNAIFQALPDFYGGLKNGRSNQGAPPSIYIAGYPGSFYGRLFPDNCLHFIYSSYSLHWLSRVPQGLYDETCRPINKGSIYISDNSPPEVPKAYSKQFQEDFSLFLHSRSKELVSGGGMVLILLARKGPSHIDRGNSFFWEILYRSLASLVRKGDVEEEKLDSYDVHFYAPSKEELEDLIKKEGSLKLEGVEMFEIEKDVCDGSATSYGTRVAMTVRAIQESMIAHHFGDAIVDDLFDIYGRMVDEEMAKEDIRPMTSVVVLRKL
;
A
#
# COMPACT_ATOMS: atom_id res chain seq x y z
N MET A 1 20.66 -16.76 -0.18
CA MET A 1 20.49 -16.11 1.14
C MET A 1 19.04 -15.64 1.23
N LYS A 2 18.32 -15.93 2.32
CA LYS A 2 16.90 -15.57 2.42
C LYS A 2 16.76 -14.05 2.47
N MET A 3 16.01 -13.47 1.54
CA MET A 3 15.81 -12.03 1.43
C MET A 3 15.09 -11.50 2.68
N ASP A 4 15.71 -10.53 3.36
CA ASP A 4 15.14 -9.86 4.54
C ASP A 4 14.37 -8.62 4.10
N VAL A 5 13.06 -8.80 3.84
CA VAL A 5 12.18 -7.76 3.29
C VAL A 5 12.23 -6.49 4.15
N GLU A 6 12.24 -6.59 5.48
CA GLU A 6 12.24 -5.43 6.37
C GLU A 6 13.50 -4.56 6.26
N LYS A 7 14.62 -5.13 5.80
CA LYS A 7 15.90 -4.43 5.64
C LYS A 7 16.16 -3.93 4.22
N ILE A 8 15.33 -4.33 3.25
CA ILE A 8 15.56 -4.07 1.83
C ILE A 8 14.40 -3.27 1.25
N PHE A 9 13.18 -3.74 1.50
CA PHE A 9 11.99 -3.19 0.88
C PHE A 9 11.74 -1.77 1.34
N ARG A 10 11.59 -0.88 0.37
CA ARG A 10 11.17 0.50 0.55
C ARG A 10 10.73 1.07 -0.80
N MET A 11 9.86 2.06 -0.73
CA MET A 11 9.56 2.90 -1.88
C MET A 11 10.79 3.78 -2.21
N LYS A 12 10.95 4.18 -3.48
CA LYS A 12 12.07 5.02 -3.90
C LYS A 12 11.94 6.40 -3.24
N GLY A 13 12.81 6.66 -2.27
CA GLY A 13 12.86 7.93 -1.53
C GLY A 13 13.26 9.15 -2.39
N GLY A 14 13.31 10.31 -1.74
CA GLY A 14 13.66 11.59 -2.36
C GLY A 14 12.56 12.20 -3.26
N VAL A 15 12.97 13.18 -4.06
CA VAL A 15 12.10 14.04 -4.90
C VAL A 15 12.45 14.00 -6.39
N GLY A 16 13.33 13.08 -6.79
CA GLY A 16 13.78 12.90 -8.16
C GLY A 16 12.70 12.32 -9.09
N LYS A 17 12.98 12.28 -10.41
CA LYS A 17 12.00 11.82 -11.42
C LYS A 17 11.47 10.40 -11.16
N THR A 18 12.28 9.52 -10.57
CA THR A 18 11.94 8.12 -10.30
C THR A 18 11.44 7.88 -8.87
N SER A 19 11.36 8.93 -8.03
CA SER A 19 10.92 8.78 -6.65
C SER A 19 9.44 8.43 -6.57
N TYR A 20 9.05 7.77 -5.47
CA TYR A 20 7.66 7.51 -5.16
C TYR A 20 6.84 8.79 -5.04
N SER A 21 7.41 9.85 -4.46
CA SER A 21 6.75 11.16 -4.35
C SER A 21 6.32 11.77 -5.68
N LYS A 22 6.96 11.41 -6.81
CA LYS A 22 6.60 11.85 -8.16
C LYS A 22 5.76 10.84 -8.95
N ASN A 23 5.64 9.61 -8.47
CA ASN A 23 5.04 8.49 -9.19
C ASN A 23 3.95 7.76 -8.39
N SER A 24 3.35 8.41 -7.39
CA SER A 24 2.31 7.84 -6.51
C SER A 24 0.88 8.32 -6.83
N SER A 25 0.63 8.82 -8.05
CA SER A 25 -0.66 9.42 -8.42
C SER A 25 -1.78 8.40 -8.56
N LEU A 26 -1.49 7.16 -8.97
CA LEU A 26 -2.48 6.09 -9.03
C LEU A 26 -3.01 5.73 -7.64
N GLN A 27 -2.11 5.62 -6.66
CA GLN A 27 -2.46 5.38 -5.25
C GLN A 27 -3.29 6.53 -4.69
N LYS A 28 -2.95 7.78 -5.05
CA LYS A 28 -3.73 8.96 -4.64
C LYS A 28 -5.13 8.94 -5.25
N LYS A 29 -5.26 8.71 -6.56
CA LYS A 29 -6.55 8.57 -7.26
C LYS A 29 -7.45 7.50 -6.62
N ALA A 30 -6.88 6.35 -6.30
CA ALA A 30 -7.60 5.27 -5.62
C ALA A 30 -8.11 5.69 -4.24
N SER A 31 -7.25 6.32 -3.45
CA SER A 31 -7.60 6.82 -2.12
C SER A 31 -8.66 7.91 -2.18
N ASP A 32 -8.57 8.81 -3.17
CA ASP A 32 -9.55 9.89 -3.38
C ASP A 32 -10.93 9.38 -3.80
N LYS A 33 -10.97 8.32 -4.62
CA LYS A 33 -12.24 7.69 -5.07
C LYS A 33 -13.09 7.17 -3.91
N VAL A 34 -12.45 6.68 -2.84
CA VAL A 34 -13.13 6.15 -1.64
C VAL A 34 -12.91 7.04 -0.41
N LYS A 35 -12.50 8.29 -0.61
CA LYS A 35 -12.23 9.22 0.50
C LYS A 35 -13.45 9.45 1.38
N TYR A 36 -14.64 9.51 0.79
CA TYR A 36 -15.90 9.68 1.54
C TYR A 36 -16.06 8.59 2.61
N ILE A 37 -15.74 7.33 2.29
CA ILE A 37 -15.78 6.21 3.26
C ILE A 37 -14.83 6.46 4.42
N THR A 38 -13.62 6.95 4.12
CA THR A 38 -12.60 7.25 5.14
C THR A 38 -13.08 8.35 6.09
N LEU A 39 -13.60 9.45 5.53
CA LEU A 39 -14.08 10.59 6.30
C LEU A 39 -15.33 10.25 7.12
N GLU A 40 -16.31 9.57 6.52
CA GLU A 40 -17.51 9.12 7.24
C GLU A 40 -17.17 8.18 8.40
N THR A 41 -16.24 7.26 8.21
CA THR A 41 -15.83 6.31 9.25
C THR A 41 -15.21 7.04 10.44
N ILE A 42 -14.27 7.96 10.21
CA ILE A 42 -13.61 8.68 11.31
C ILE A 42 -14.54 9.72 11.96
N GLU A 43 -15.43 10.36 11.20
CA GLU A 43 -16.46 11.24 11.74
C GLU A 43 -17.37 10.48 12.71
N GLN A 44 -17.79 9.26 12.37
CA GLN A 44 -18.54 8.39 13.27
C GLN A 44 -17.75 8.03 14.53
N VAL A 45 -16.47 7.64 14.39
CA VAL A 45 -15.58 7.39 15.55
C VAL A 45 -15.56 8.61 16.47
N TYR A 46 -15.34 9.80 15.91
CA TYR A 46 -15.24 11.04 16.67
C TYR A 46 -16.55 11.39 17.39
N LEU A 47 -17.69 11.31 16.68
CA LEU A 47 -19.01 11.63 17.23
C LEU A 47 -19.42 10.70 18.37
N THR A 48 -19.04 9.42 18.29
CA THR A 48 -19.35 8.41 19.31
C THR A 48 -18.39 8.50 20.49
N ALA A 49 -17.07 8.52 20.25
CA ALA A 49 -16.08 8.46 21.31
C ALA A 49 -15.84 9.81 22.01
N LYS A 50 -16.08 10.93 21.31
CA LYS A 50 -15.86 12.31 21.79
C LYS A 50 -14.52 12.49 22.52
N PRO A 51 -13.39 12.03 21.92
CA PRO A 51 -12.13 12.01 22.63
C PRO A 51 -11.59 13.43 22.80
N LYS A 52 -10.92 13.70 23.93
CA LYS A 52 -10.10 14.92 24.07
C LYS A 52 -8.85 14.87 23.18
N SER A 53 -8.34 13.66 22.92
CA SER A 53 -7.18 13.41 22.07
C SER A 53 -7.45 12.25 21.12
N LEU A 54 -7.51 12.56 19.82
CA LEU A 54 -7.83 11.62 18.74
C LEU A 54 -6.53 11.02 18.20
N GLY A 55 -6.34 9.72 18.44
CA GLY A 55 -5.20 8.95 17.95
C GLY A 55 -5.46 8.38 16.56
N ILE A 56 -4.64 8.74 15.58
CA ILE A 56 -4.74 8.33 14.18
C ILE A 56 -3.42 7.69 13.76
N ALA A 57 -3.46 6.51 13.16
CA ALA A 57 -2.29 5.90 12.54
C ALA A 57 -2.47 5.74 11.04
N ASP A 58 -1.46 6.12 10.25
CA ASP A 58 -1.32 5.77 8.84
C ASP A 58 -0.24 4.68 8.70
N LEU A 59 -0.66 3.46 8.36
CA LEU A 59 0.20 2.28 8.31
C LEU A 59 0.64 2.00 6.87
N GLY A 60 1.94 2.16 6.61
CA GLY A 60 2.56 2.12 5.29
C GLY A 60 2.49 3.47 4.58
N CYS A 61 2.95 4.54 5.25
CA CYS A 61 2.82 5.92 4.80
C CYS A 61 3.75 6.30 3.62
N SER A 62 4.79 5.49 3.36
CA SER A 62 5.84 5.76 2.37
C SER A 62 6.52 7.12 2.59
N SER A 63 7.09 7.73 1.56
CA SER A 63 7.79 9.02 1.59
C SER A 63 7.15 10.07 0.67
N GLY A 64 5.96 9.78 0.14
CA GLY A 64 5.24 10.62 -0.82
C GLY A 64 4.29 11.63 -0.17
N PRO A 65 3.69 12.54 -0.96
CA PRO A 65 2.78 13.57 -0.44
C PRO A 65 1.42 13.00 0.03
N ASN A 66 1.08 11.77 -0.36
CA ASN A 66 -0.24 11.18 -0.13
C ASN A 66 -0.60 11.12 1.36
N THR A 67 0.34 10.70 2.22
CA THR A 67 0.09 10.57 3.67
C THR A 67 -0.33 11.89 4.30
N LEU A 68 0.46 12.96 4.14
CA LEU A 68 0.16 14.27 4.70
C LEU A 68 -1.11 14.90 4.08
N SER A 69 -1.37 14.65 2.80
CA SER A 69 -2.62 15.07 2.16
C SER A 69 -3.84 14.42 2.80
N ASN A 70 -3.82 13.11 3.01
CA ASN A 70 -4.96 12.38 3.59
C ASN A 70 -5.16 12.75 5.07
N ILE A 71 -4.07 12.92 5.83
CA ILE A 71 -4.13 13.41 7.22
C ILE A 71 -4.75 14.80 7.29
N ARG A 72 -4.40 15.71 6.36
CA ARG A 72 -5.01 17.04 6.31
C ARG A 72 -6.53 16.96 6.10
N GLU A 73 -6.97 16.16 5.13
CA GLU A 73 -8.39 15.98 4.84
C GLU A 73 -9.17 15.41 6.04
N ILE A 74 -8.57 14.46 6.75
CA ILE A 74 -9.13 13.90 7.98
C ILE A 74 -9.26 14.99 9.08
N VAL A 75 -8.21 15.78 9.31
CA VAL A 75 -8.21 16.85 10.32
C VAL A 75 -9.26 17.91 9.99
N ASP A 76 -9.31 18.36 8.73
CA ASP A 76 -10.25 19.37 8.26
C ASP A 76 -11.71 18.90 8.44
N ALA A 77 -12.00 17.62 8.14
CA ALA A 77 -13.31 17.02 8.35
C ALA A 77 -13.69 16.96 9.85
N ILE A 78 -12.76 16.54 10.72
CA ILE A 78 -13.00 16.49 12.17
C ILE A 78 -13.22 17.89 12.78
N GLU A 79 -12.52 18.91 12.29
CA GLU A 79 -12.76 20.28 12.74
C GLU A 79 -14.08 20.85 12.22
N GLU A 80 -14.49 20.50 11.01
CA GLU A 80 -15.80 20.87 10.49
C GLU A 80 -16.94 20.24 11.30
N ILE A 81 -16.88 18.93 11.56
CA ILE A 81 -17.88 18.24 12.37
C ILE A 81 -17.88 18.77 13.82
N SER A 82 -16.70 19.09 14.38
CA SER A 82 -16.57 19.73 15.70
C SER A 82 -17.34 21.06 15.75
N ARG A 83 -17.13 21.95 14.77
CA ARG A 83 -17.87 23.22 14.67
C ARG A 83 -19.38 22.99 14.51
N ARG A 84 -19.78 22.09 13.61
CA ARG A 84 -21.19 21.81 13.31
C ARG A 84 -21.94 21.25 14.52
N THR A 85 -21.27 20.45 15.35
CA THR A 85 -21.87 19.79 16.52
C THR A 85 -21.62 20.51 17.84
N LEU A 86 -20.95 21.67 17.80
CA LEU A 86 -20.52 22.43 18.98
C LEU A 86 -19.72 21.59 19.99
N GLN A 87 -19.00 20.58 19.49
CA GLN A 87 -18.10 19.76 20.30
C GLN A 87 -16.70 20.37 20.26
N PRO A 88 -15.94 20.38 21.37
CA PRO A 88 -14.55 20.85 21.36
C PRO A 88 -13.69 20.02 20.39
N ALA A 89 -12.90 20.68 19.55
CA ALA A 89 -11.96 19.99 18.67
C ALA A 89 -10.91 19.21 19.51
N PRO A 90 -10.56 17.98 19.10
CA PRO A 90 -9.59 17.18 19.83
C PRO A 90 -8.15 17.63 19.53
N GLU A 91 -7.22 17.24 20.40
CA GLU A 91 -5.81 17.16 20.01
C GLU A 91 -5.60 15.96 19.09
N PHE A 92 -4.99 16.16 17.93
CA PHE A 92 -4.68 15.10 16.97
C PHE A 92 -3.29 14.52 17.26
N ARG A 93 -3.25 13.23 17.58
CA ARG A 93 -2.00 12.45 17.66
C ARG A 93 -1.91 11.58 16.43
N VAL A 94 -1.06 11.97 15.49
CA VAL A 94 -0.90 11.31 14.19
C VAL A 94 0.39 10.51 14.18
N TYR A 95 0.27 9.23 13.86
CA TYR A 95 1.37 8.28 13.81
C TYR A 95 1.58 7.81 12.38
N LEU A 96 2.72 8.16 11.80
CA LEU A 96 3.10 7.75 10.45
C LEU A 96 4.00 6.53 10.57
N ASN A 97 3.52 5.36 10.15
CA ASN A 97 4.26 4.11 10.21
C ASN A 97 4.69 3.65 8.82
N ASP A 98 5.91 3.14 8.75
CA ASP A 98 6.43 2.38 7.61
C ASP A 98 7.60 1.51 8.10
N LEU A 99 8.20 0.71 7.22
CA LEU A 99 9.40 -0.05 7.53
C LEU A 99 10.59 0.88 7.87
N PRO A 100 11.57 0.41 8.67
CA PRO A 100 12.73 1.22 9.07
C PRO A 100 13.56 1.78 7.91
N THR A 101 13.48 1.14 6.75
CA THR A 101 14.15 1.50 5.50
C THR A 101 13.52 2.69 4.76
N ASN A 102 12.31 3.10 5.14
CA ASN A 102 11.59 4.20 4.52
C ASN A 102 12.29 5.56 4.70
N ASP A 103 12.05 6.48 3.78
CA ASP A 103 12.59 7.84 3.82
C ASP A 103 11.70 8.76 4.67
N PHE A 104 11.73 8.55 5.99
CA PHE A 104 11.05 9.43 6.96
C PHE A 104 11.58 10.86 6.93
N ASN A 105 12.85 11.07 6.51
CA ASN A 105 13.43 12.41 6.41
C ASN A 105 12.67 13.26 5.41
N ALA A 106 12.30 12.71 4.24
CA ALA A 106 11.48 13.42 3.27
C ALA A 106 10.12 13.85 3.84
N ILE A 107 9.47 13.00 4.65
CA ILE A 107 8.21 13.34 5.32
C ILE A 107 8.42 14.48 6.33
N PHE A 108 9.44 14.37 7.18
CA PHE A 108 9.71 15.36 8.21
C PHE A 108 10.12 16.72 7.62
N GLN A 109 10.82 16.73 6.50
CA GLN A 109 11.13 17.95 5.75
C GLN A 109 9.89 18.63 5.16
N ALA A 110 8.82 17.89 4.88
CA ALA A 110 7.55 18.44 4.38
C ALA A 110 6.62 18.98 5.49
N LEU A 111 6.91 18.70 6.76
CA LEU A 111 6.06 19.14 7.88
C LEU A 111 5.90 20.66 8.01
N PRO A 112 6.93 21.51 7.82
CA PRO A 112 6.77 22.96 7.87
C PRO A 112 5.70 23.49 6.90
N ASP A 113 5.70 22.97 5.66
CA ASP A 113 4.72 23.33 4.64
C ASP A 113 3.33 22.82 4.99
N PHE A 114 3.24 21.60 5.52
CA PHE A 114 1.99 21.04 6.03
C PHE A 114 1.37 21.92 7.13
N TYR A 115 2.16 22.29 8.15
CA TYR A 115 1.70 23.17 9.23
C TYR A 115 1.38 24.59 8.75
N GLY A 116 2.12 25.12 7.77
CA GLY A 116 1.78 26.38 7.09
C GLY A 116 0.44 26.28 6.36
N GLY A 117 0.20 25.17 5.66
CA GLY A 117 -1.04 24.88 4.94
C GLY A 117 -2.27 24.80 5.85
N LEU A 118 -2.13 24.30 7.08
CA LEU A 118 -3.21 24.26 8.08
C LEU A 118 -3.61 25.65 8.60
N LYS A 119 -2.69 26.62 8.55
CA LYS A 119 -2.96 28.02 8.94
C LYS A 119 -3.63 28.80 7.80
N ASN A 120 -3.24 28.53 6.56
CA ASN A 120 -3.71 29.23 5.38
C ASN A 120 -5.16 28.83 5.05
N GLY A 121 -6.09 29.80 5.09
CA GLY A 121 -7.53 29.58 4.84
C GLY A 121 -8.42 29.71 6.09
N ARG A 122 -7.83 29.90 7.26
CA ARG A 122 -8.56 30.28 8.48
C ARG A 122 -8.58 31.80 8.57
N SER A 123 -9.77 32.38 8.79
CA SER A 123 -9.86 33.80 9.16
C SER A 123 -9.04 34.03 10.45
N ASN A 124 -8.52 35.25 10.62
CA ASN A 124 -7.65 35.69 11.74
C ASN A 124 -8.18 35.44 13.18
N GLN A 125 -9.30 34.72 13.36
CA GLN A 125 -9.96 34.46 14.64
C GLN A 125 -9.91 32.99 15.09
N GLY A 126 -9.48 32.04 14.25
CA GLY A 126 -9.37 30.62 14.60
C GLY A 126 -7.93 30.19 14.86
N ALA A 127 -7.66 29.58 16.03
CA ALA A 127 -6.38 28.91 16.26
C ALA A 127 -6.20 27.74 15.26
N PRO A 128 -4.95 27.43 14.84
CA PRO A 128 -4.68 26.22 14.06
C PRO A 128 -5.03 24.96 14.86
N PRO A 129 -5.26 23.81 14.20
CA PRO A 129 -5.56 22.58 14.91
C PRO A 129 -4.34 22.15 15.72
N SER A 130 -4.59 21.58 16.90
CA SER A 130 -3.52 21.01 17.73
C SER A 130 -3.16 19.63 17.20
N ILE A 131 -2.20 19.58 16.28
CA ILE A 131 -1.77 18.34 15.60
C ILE A 131 -0.30 18.02 15.89
N TYR A 132 -0.06 16.80 16.37
CA TYR A 132 1.25 16.25 16.74
C TYR A 132 1.53 15.03 15.88
N ILE A 133 2.56 15.10 15.04
CA ILE A 133 2.94 14.03 14.10
C ILE A 133 4.21 13.35 14.60
N ALA A 134 4.23 12.02 14.60
CA ALA A 134 5.39 11.21 14.93
C ALA A 134 5.59 10.07 13.91
N GLY A 135 6.85 9.72 13.63
CA GLY A 135 7.20 8.54 12.83
C GLY A 135 7.36 7.29 13.70
N TYR A 136 6.84 6.16 13.24
CA TYR A 136 6.88 4.86 13.91
C TYR A 136 7.49 3.81 12.96
N PRO A 137 8.83 3.65 12.94
CA PRO A 137 9.48 2.68 12.07
C PRO A 137 9.27 1.25 12.60
N GLY A 138 8.75 0.36 11.75
CA GLY A 138 8.55 -1.05 12.09
C GLY A 138 7.50 -1.73 11.23
N SER A 139 7.55 -3.06 11.20
CA SER A 139 6.55 -3.87 10.50
C SER A 139 5.19 -3.79 11.19
N PHE A 140 4.19 -3.39 10.42
CA PHE A 140 2.78 -3.37 10.83
C PHE A 140 2.19 -4.78 10.93
N TYR A 141 2.92 -5.85 10.61
CA TYR A 141 2.50 -7.21 10.97
C TYR A 141 2.71 -7.52 12.46
N GLY A 142 3.50 -6.73 13.18
CA GLY A 142 3.67 -6.81 14.63
C GLY A 142 2.93 -5.71 15.40
N ARG A 143 3.20 -5.65 16.71
CA ARG A 143 2.77 -4.54 17.60
C ARG A 143 3.63 -3.31 17.36
N LEU A 144 2.98 -2.16 17.21
CA LEU A 144 3.61 -0.85 17.00
C LEU A 144 3.24 0.15 18.11
N PHE A 145 2.04 0.01 18.67
CA PHE A 145 1.48 0.97 19.63
C PHE A 145 1.10 0.28 20.95
N PRO A 146 1.00 1.03 22.06
CA PRO A 146 0.37 0.53 23.29
C PRO A 146 -1.09 0.12 23.09
N ASP A 147 -1.62 -0.69 24.01
CA ASP A 147 -3.02 -1.11 23.98
C ASP A 147 -3.96 0.11 24.06
N ASN A 148 -5.05 0.08 23.29
CA ASN A 148 -6.11 1.10 23.31
C ASN A 148 -5.60 2.55 23.12
N CYS A 149 -4.58 2.75 22.29
CA CYS A 149 -4.00 4.07 22.02
C CYS A 149 -4.66 4.80 20.84
N LEU A 150 -5.17 4.02 19.87
CA LEU A 150 -5.65 4.50 18.57
C LEU A 150 -7.17 4.53 18.50
N HIS A 151 -7.71 5.57 17.89
CA HIS A 151 -9.14 5.71 17.60
C HIS A 151 -9.43 5.37 16.14
N PHE A 152 -8.49 5.70 15.26
CA PHE A 152 -8.63 5.48 13.84
C PHE A 152 -7.33 4.93 13.25
N ILE A 153 -7.45 3.93 12.39
CA ILE A 153 -6.33 3.36 11.64
C ILE A 153 -6.65 3.44 10.15
N TYR A 154 -5.74 4.05 9.42
CA TYR A 154 -5.78 4.15 7.97
C TYR A 154 -4.60 3.37 7.41
N SER A 155 -4.81 2.63 6.33
CA SER A 155 -3.73 2.03 5.54
C SER A 155 -4.15 2.03 4.09
N SER A 156 -3.29 2.52 3.21
CA SER A 156 -3.57 2.58 1.78
C SER A 156 -2.39 2.07 0.98
N TYR A 157 -2.67 1.04 0.17
CA TYR A 157 -1.72 0.41 -0.74
C TYR A 157 -0.50 -0.22 -0.05
N SER A 158 -0.70 -0.80 1.15
CA SER A 158 0.40 -1.37 1.93
C SER A 158 0.18 -2.85 2.29
N LEU A 159 -1.06 -3.26 2.56
CA LEU A 159 -1.39 -4.62 3.06
C LEU A 159 -1.26 -5.76 2.05
N HIS A 160 -1.04 -5.45 0.77
CA HIS A 160 -0.74 -6.45 -0.26
C HIS A 160 0.74 -6.85 -0.29
N TRP A 161 1.61 -6.16 0.45
CA TRP A 161 3.03 -6.52 0.60
C TRP A 161 3.23 -7.49 1.75
N LEU A 162 3.52 -8.74 1.43
CA LEU A 162 3.75 -9.80 2.41
C LEU A 162 4.97 -9.50 3.29
N SER A 163 4.98 -10.03 4.51
CA SER A 163 6.10 -9.90 5.44
C SER A 163 7.40 -10.53 4.93
N ARG A 164 7.28 -11.46 3.98
CA ARG A 164 8.37 -12.20 3.35
C ARG A 164 7.90 -12.82 2.03
N VAL A 165 8.86 -13.16 1.17
CA VAL A 165 8.60 -14.12 0.08
C VAL A 165 8.18 -15.47 0.69
N PRO A 166 7.07 -16.10 0.25
CA PRO A 166 6.58 -17.33 0.84
C PRO A 166 7.64 -18.45 0.81
N GLN A 167 7.85 -19.12 1.94
CA GLN A 167 8.86 -20.18 2.05
C GLN A 167 8.51 -21.41 1.20
N GLY A 168 7.21 -21.63 0.96
CA GLY A 168 6.71 -22.73 0.13
C GLY A 168 7.02 -22.59 -1.36
N LEU A 169 7.76 -21.56 -1.78
CA LEU A 169 8.24 -21.40 -3.16
C LEU A 169 9.58 -22.09 -3.42
N TYR A 170 10.15 -22.75 -2.40
CA TYR A 170 11.38 -23.53 -2.53
C TYR A 170 11.14 -24.99 -2.15
N ASP A 171 11.72 -25.91 -2.90
CA ASP A 171 11.70 -27.34 -2.60
C ASP A 171 12.58 -27.69 -1.39
N GLU A 172 12.57 -28.96 -0.97
CA GLU A 172 13.37 -29.46 0.15
C GLU A 172 14.88 -29.25 -0.02
N THR A 173 15.34 -29.06 -1.26
CA THR A 173 16.73 -28.78 -1.63
C THR A 173 17.00 -27.28 -1.83
N CYS A 174 16.07 -26.41 -1.40
CA CYS A 174 16.11 -24.96 -1.54
C CYS A 174 16.15 -24.45 -2.99
N ARG A 175 15.63 -25.22 -3.95
CA ARG A 175 15.49 -24.78 -5.35
C ARG A 175 14.13 -24.13 -5.57
N PRO A 176 14.06 -23.04 -6.34
CA PRO A 176 12.80 -22.37 -6.64
C PRO A 176 11.89 -23.30 -7.45
N ILE A 177 10.60 -23.32 -7.10
CA ILE A 177 9.57 -24.12 -7.80
C ILE A 177 8.79 -23.29 -8.82
N ASN A 178 8.75 -21.95 -8.66
CA ASN A 178 7.99 -21.05 -9.52
C ASN A 178 8.75 -20.67 -10.80
N LYS A 179 9.27 -21.67 -11.53
CA LYS A 179 10.08 -21.41 -12.73
C LYS A 179 9.25 -20.77 -13.83
N GLY A 180 9.86 -19.85 -14.56
CA GLY A 180 9.21 -19.17 -15.67
C GLY A 180 8.16 -18.13 -15.25
N SER A 181 8.21 -17.66 -14.00
CA SER A 181 7.43 -16.53 -13.48
C SER A 181 8.16 -15.90 -12.28
N ILE A 182 7.70 -14.74 -11.81
CA ILE A 182 8.14 -14.10 -10.56
C ILE A 182 6.99 -13.95 -9.54
N TYR A 183 5.79 -14.40 -9.92
CA TYR A 183 4.55 -14.34 -9.15
C TYR A 183 3.62 -15.49 -9.59
N ILE A 184 2.40 -15.57 -9.05
CA ILE A 184 1.38 -16.52 -9.49
C ILE A 184 1.02 -16.25 -10.97
N SER A 185 1.14 -17.28 -11.80
CA SER A 185 0.87 -17.23 -13.25
C SER A 185 0.28 -18.55 -13.76
N ASP A 186 -0.12 -18.60 -15.03
CA ASP A 186 -0.56 -19.83 -15.70
C ASP A 186 0.51 -20.94 -15.72
N ASN A 187 1.80 -20.56 -15.64
CA ASN A 187 2.92 -21.49 -15.63
C ASN A 187 3.26 -22.00 -14.22
N SER A 188 2.66 -21.41 -13.18
CA SER A 188 3.00 -21.72 -11.80
C SER A 188 2.39 -23.04 -11.35
N PRO A 189 3.15 -23.93 -10.69
CA PRO A 189 2.59 -25.16 -10.14
C PRO A 189 1.58 -24.85 -9.01
N PRO A 190 0.60 -25.73 -8.74
CA PRO A 190 -0.48 -25.48 -7.78
C PRO A 190 -0.05 -25.14 -6.35
N GLU A 191 1.19 -25.49 -5.98
CA GLU A 191 1.83 -25.17 -4.71
C GLU A 191 2.12 -23.68 -4.54
N VAL A 192 2.40 -22.96 -5.64
CA VAL A 192 2.73 -21.53 -5.63
C VAL A 192 1.57 -20.67 -5.10
N PRO A 193 0.35 -20.69 -5.70
CA PRO A 193 -0.77 -19.91 -5.17
C PRO A 193 -1.13 -20.29 -3.73
N LYS A 194 -0.99 -21.58 -3.35
CA LYS A 194 -1.21 -22.03 -1.96
C LYS A 194 -0.19 -21.43 -1.00
N ALA A 195 1.09 -21.37 -1.38
CA ALA A 195 2.14 -20.78 -0.56
C ALA A 195 1.92 -19.27 -0.35
N TYR A 196 1.57 -18.55 -1.41
CA TYR A 196 1.22 -17.13 -1.36
C TYR A 196 -0.02 -16.88 -0.49
N SER A 197 -1.11 -17.63 -0.72
CA SER A 197 -2.34 -17.51 0.08
C SER A 197 -2.06 -17.79 1.56
N LYS A 198 -1.30 -18.84 1.89
CA LYS A 198 -0.92 -19.15 3.28
C LYS A 198 -0.14 -18.01 3.93
N GLN A 199 0.85 -17.45 3.24
CA GLN A 199 1.64 -16.33 3.76
C GLN A 199 0.76 -15.09 4.01
N PHE A 200 -0.15 -14.77 3.09
CA PHE A 200 -1.11 -13.68 3.28
C PHE A 200 -2.04 -13.92 4.47
N GLN A 201 -2.55 -15.14 4.65
CA GLN A 201 -3.43 -15.47 5.78
C GLN A 201 -2.71 -15.29 7.12
N GLU A 202 -1.46 -15.73 7.23
CA GLU A 202 -0.62 -15.54 8.43
C GLU A 202 -0.39 -14.06 8.70
N ASP A 203 0.06 -13.32 7.69
CA ASP A 203 0.39 -11.90 7.79
C ASP A 203 -0.85 -11.06 8.14
N PHE A 204 -1.96 -11.26 7.43
CA PHE A 204 -3.19 -10.50 7.64
C PHE A 204 -3.83 -10.82 8.99
N SER A 205 -3.78 -12.07 9.45
CA SER A 205 -4.25 -12.44 10.79
C SER A 205 -3.42 -11.78 11.89
N LEU A 206 -2.09 -11.76 11.74
CA LEU A 206 -1.18 -11.07 12.66
C LEU A 206 -1.41 -9.56 12.69
N PHE A 207 -1.66 -8.96 11.52
CA PHE A 207 -2.06 -7.57 11.40
C PHE A 207 -3.35 -7.31 12.19
N LEU A 208 -4.45 -8.02 11.89
CA LEU A 208 -5.75 -7.83 12.53
C LEU A 208 -5.66 -7.97 14.06
N HIS A 209 -4.99 -9.04 14.54
CA HIS A 209 -4.77 -9.28 15.97
C HIS A 209 -3.95 -8.18 16.66
N SER A 210 -2.93 -7.64 15.97
CA SER A 210 -2.13 -6.56 16.52
C SER A 210 -2.95 -5.26 16.58
N ARG A 211 -3.69 -4.94 15.52
CA ARG A 211 -4.54 -3.73 15.47
C ARG A 211 -5.71 -3.78 16.44
N SER A 212 -6.30 -4.96 16.66
CA SER A 212 -7.40 -5.12 17.60
C SER A 212 -6.98 -4.81 19.05
N LYS A 213 -5.72 -5.03 19.42
CA LYS A 213 -5.19 -4.62 20.73
C LYS A 213 -4.93 -3.12 20.83
N GLU A 214 -4.50 -2.50 19.74
CA GLU A 214 -4.07 -1.10 19.69
C GLU A 214 -5.22 -0.10 19.54
N LEU A 215 -6.31 -0.50 18.89
CA LEU A 215 -7.54 0.29 18.79
C LEU A 215 -8.26 0.38 20.15
N VAL A 216 -8.94 1.48 20.42
CA VAL A 216 -9.96 1.58 21.49
C VAL A 216 -11.24 0.86 21.07
N SER A 217 -12.07 0.40 22.02
CA SER A 217 -13.40 -0.13 21.68
C SER A 217 -14.23 0.94 20.95
N GLY A 218 -14.91 0.55 19.87
CA GLY A 218 -15.58 1.45 18.93
C GLY A 218 -14.66 2.22 17.97
N GLY A 219 -13.33 2.03 18.06
CA GLY A 219 -12.36 2.58 17.12
C GLY A 219 -12.55 2.01 15.71
N GLY A 220 -12.29 2.84 14.70
CA GLY A 220 -12.50 2.52 13.29
C GLY A 220 -11.20 2.22 12.56
N MET A 221 -11.28 1.44 11.49
CA MET A 221 -10.15 1.16 10.61
C MET A 221 -10.60 1.10 9.16
N VAL A 222 -9.86 1.78 8.27
CA VAL A 222 -10.09 1.77 6.83
C VAL A 222 -8.84 1.28 6.13
N LEU A 223 -9.00 0.19 5.39
CA LEU A 223 -7.91 -0.50 4.69
C LEU A 223 -8.17 -0.44 3.19
N ILE A 224 -7.26 0.14 2.43
CA ILE A 224 -7.32 0.22 0.97
C ILE A 224 -6.15 -0.60 0.44
N LEU A 225 -6.41 -1.64 -0.35
CA LEU A 225 -5.36 -2.54 -0.85
C LEU A 225 -5.71 -3.11 -2.21
N LEU A 226 -4.68 -3.41 -3.00
CA LEU A 226 -4.80 -4.13 -4.26
C LEU A 226 -5.43 -5.50 -3.99
N ALA A 227 -6.39 -5.86 -4.83
CA ALA A 227 -7.22 -7.06 -4.68
C ALA A 227 -7.39 -7.75 -6.04
N ARG A 228 -8.21 -8.81 -6.06
CA ARG A 228 -8.63 -9.49 -7.30
C ARG A 228 -10.14 -9.68 -7.31
N LYS A 229 -10.72 -9.72 -8.52
CA LYS A 229 -12.18 -9.72 -8.71
C LYS A 229 -12.87 -11.02 -8.28
N GLY A 230 -12.16 -12.14 -8.37
CA GLY A 230 -12.73 -13.46 -8.13
C GLY A 230 -11.71 -14.46 -7.60
N PRO A 231 -12.04 -15.75 -7.59
CA PRO A 231 -11.18 -16.78 -7.01
C PRO A 231 -9.91 -17.04 -7.82
N SER A 232 -9.94 -16.81 -9.13
CA SER A 232 -8.77 -16.96 -10.00
C SER A 232 -7.68 -15.94 -9.65
N HIS A 233 -6.46 -16.41 -9.45
CA HIS A 233 -5.28 -15.56 -9.33
C HIS A 233 -4.80 -15.00 -10.67
N ILE A 234 -5.15 -15.68 -11.76
CA ILE A 234 -4.77 -15.30 -13.12
C ILE A 234 -5.90 -14.46 -13.69
N ASP A 235 -5.62 -13.19 -13.92
CA ASP A 235 -6.50 -12.20 -14.54
C ASP A 235 -5.70 -11.13 -15.29
N ARG A 236 -6.35 -10.33 -16.14
CA ARG A 236 -5.74 -9.11 -16.70
C ARG A 236 -5.85 -7.92 -15.73
N GLY A 237 -5.57 -8.18 -14.45
CA GLY A 237 -5.64 -7.19 -13.37
C GLY A 237 -4.27 -6.89 -12.79
N ASN A 238 -4.15 -6.99 -11.46
CA ASN A 238 -2.88 -6.72 -10.77
C ASN A 238 -1.81 -7.78 -11.07
N SER A 239 -2.20 -9.03 -11.25
CA SER A 239 -1.29 -10.15 -11.55
C SER A 239 -0.55 -9.96 -12.88
N PHE A 240 -1.22 -9.36 -13.87
CA PHE A 240 -0.69 -9.16 -15.21
C PHE A 240 0.48 -8.17 -15.26
N PHE A 241 0.52 -7.17 -14.37
CA PHE A 241 1.70 -6.30 -14.26
C PHE A 241 2.95 -7.08 -13.82
N TRP A 242 2.80 -8.10 -12.97
CA TRP A 242 3.91 -8.98 -12.61
C TRP A 242 4.34 -9.90 -13.76
N GLU A 243 3.39 -10.36 -14.58
CA GLU A 243 3.70 -11.11 -15.79
C GLU A 243 4.53 -10.28 -16.78
N ILE A 244 4.15 -9.01 -17.03
CA ILE A 244 4.92 -8.10 -17.89
C ILE A 244 6.32 -7.85 -17.30
N LEU A 245 6.44 -7.75 -15.96
CA LEU A 245 7.73 -7.57 -15.31
C LEU A 245 8.63 -8.79 -15.49
N TYR A 246 8.09 -10.00 -15.33
CA TYR A 246 8.80 -11.24 -15.64
C TYR A 246 9.24 -11.26 -17.11
N ARG A 247 8.35 -10.97 -18.07
CA ARG A 247 8.67 -10.94 -19.51
C ARG A 247 9.77 -9.93 -19.84
N SER A 248 9.80 -8.81 -19.11
CA SER A 248 10.81 -7.77 -19.25
C SER A 248 12.17 -8.24 -18.75
N LEU A 249 12.23 -8.88 -17.57
CA LEU A 249 13.43 -9.52 -17.03
C LEU A 249 13.94 -10.64 -17.94
N ALA A 250 13.04 -11.51 -18.42
CA ALA A 250 13.39 -12.57 -19.38
C ALA A 250 13.97 -12.00 -20.70
N SER A 251 13.61 -10.77 -21.07
CA SER A 251 14.22 -10.08 -22.20
C SER A 251 15.68 -9.68 -21.94
N LEU A 252 16.01 -9.30 -20.72
CA LEU A 252 17.38 -9.02 -20.31
C LEU A 252 18.21 -10.31 -20.20
N VAL A 253 17.61 -11.42 -19.76
CA VAL A 253 18.25 -12.75 -19.81
C VAL A 253 18.63 -13.13 -21.24
N ARG A 254 17.70 -12.97 -22.20
CA ARG A 254 17.96 -13.24 -23.63
C ARG A 254 19.07 -12.37 -24.23
N LYS A 255 19.31 -11.18 -23.67
CA LYS A 255 20.42 -10.29 -24.10
C LYS A 255 21.76 -10.64 -23.44
N GLY A 256 21.75 -11.45 -22.38
CA GLY A 256 22.92 -11.78 -21.57
C GLY A 256 23.20 -10.79 -20.44
N ASP A 257 22.27 -9.86 -20.16
CA ASP A 257 22.43 -8.85 -19.10
C ASP A 257 22.07 -9.39 -17.70
N VAL A 258 21.30 -10.48 -17.65
CA VAL A 258 20.84 -11.15 -16.42
C VAL A 258 21.04 -12.65 -16.56
N GLU A 259 21.57 -13.30 -15.51
CA GLU A 259 21.68 -14.76 -15.41
C GLU A 259 20.29 -15.39 -15.26
N GLU A 260 20.01 -16.48 -15.98
CA GLU A 260 18.73 -17.19 -15.92
C GLU A 260 18.43 -17.69 -14.50
N GLU A 261 19.43 -18.16 -13.78
CA GLU A 261 19.32 -18.62 -12.40
C GLU A 261 18.92 -17.49 -11.43
N LYS A 262 19.30 -16.24 -11.71
CA LYS A 262 18.86 -15.08 -10.92
C LYS A 262 17.40 -14.79 -11.16
N LEU A 263 16.91 -14.93 -12.40
CA LEU A 263 15.49 -14.76 -12.70
C LEU A 263 14.66 -15.85 -12.03
N ASP A 264 15.06 -17.12 -12.17
CA ASP A 264 14.36 -18.28 -11.59
C ASP A 264 14.27 -18.24 -10.07
N SER A 265 15.16 -17.50 -9.39
CA SER A 265 15.19 -17.38 -7.93
C SER A 265 14.53 -16.12 -7.38
N TYR A 266 13.94 -15.29 -8.24
CA TYR A 266 13.27 -14.04 -7.86
C TYR A 266 11.75 -14.22 -7.83
N ASP A 267 11.18 -14.17 -6.64
CA ASP A 267 9.73 -14.11 -6.43
C ASP A 267 9.36 -12.83 -5.68
N VAL A 268 8.25 -12.20 -6.07
CA VAL A 268 7.78 -10.96 -5.44
C VAL A 268 7.04 -11.26 -4.14
N HIS A 269 7.18 -10.41 -3.13
CA HIS A 269 6.47 -10.52 -1.85
C HIS A 269 5.11 -9.82 -1.90
N PHE A 270 4.33 -10.10 -2.94
CA PHE A 270 3.05 -9.47 -3.20
C PHE A 270 1.91 -10.50 -3.14
N TYR A 271 0.74 -10.10 -2.66
CA TYR A 271 -0.49 -10.88 -2.80
C TYR A 271 -1.72 -9.97 -2.94
N ALA A 272 -2.53 -10.23 -3.96
CA ALA A 272 -3.81 -9.57 -4.17
C ALA A 272 -4.95 -10.48 -3.68
N PRO A 273 -5.53 -10.25 -2.49
CA PRO A 273 -6.60 -11.10 -1.96
C PRO A 273 -7.93 -10.93 -2.72
N SER A 274 -8.79 -11.95 -2.68
CA SER A 274 -10.19 -11.82 -3.12
C SER A 274 -11.04 -11.21 -2.00
N LYS A 275 -12.27 -10.81 -2.34
CA LYS A 275 -13.24 -10.30 -1.35
C LYS A 275 -13.51 -11.35 -0.27
N GLU A 276 -13.73 -12.59 -0.69
CA GLU A 276 -14.08 -13.71 0.18
C GLU A 276 -12.93 -14.03 1.15
N GLU A 277 -11.68 -14.00 0.69
CA GLU A 277 -10.51 -14.20 1.56
C GLU A 277 -10.42 -13.14 2.66
N LEU A 278 -10.69 -11.88 2.32
CA LEU A 278 -10.70 -10.79 3.31
C LEU A 278 -11.82 -11.01 4.34
N GLU A 279 -13.05 -11.24 3.88
CA GLU A 279 -14.22 -11.44 4.73
C GLU A 279 -14.02 -12.64 5.68
N ASP A 280 -13.53 -13.76 5.16
CA ASP A 280 -13.28 -14.98 5.92
C ASP A 280 -12.21 -14.77 7.00
N LEU A 281 -11.10 -14.11 6.68
CA LEU A 281 -10.02 -13.86 7.64
C LEU A 281 -10.44 -12.89 8.75
N ILE A 282 -11.18 -11.84 8.41
CA ILE A 282 -11.71 -10.86 9.38
C ILE A 282 -12.68 -11.56 10.33
N LYS A 283 -13.60 -12.36 9.78
CA LYS A 283 -14.56 -13.13 10.57
C LYS A 283 -13.88 -14.17 11.47
N LYS A 284 -12.82 -14.79 10.99
CA LYS A 284 -12.05 -15.80 11.74
C LYS A 284 -11.26 -15.19 12.90
N GLU A 285 -10.71 -13.99 12.75
CA GLU A 285 -10.00 -13.30 13.84
C GLU A 285 -10.98 -12.86 14.95
N GLY A 286 -12.12 -12.27 14.56
CA GLY A 286 -13.29 -12.10 15.44
C GLY A 286 -13.23 -10.94 16.44
N SER A 287 -12.15 -10.17 16.54
CA SER A 287 -12.05 -8.99 17.41
C SER A 287 -12.53 -7.71 16.73
N LEU A 288 -12.68 -7.73 15.40
CA LEU A 288 -13.08 -6.62 14.56
C LEU A 288 -14.37 -6.97 13.81
N LYS A 289 -15.36 -6.07 13.89
CA LYS A 289 -16.58 -6.15 13.09
C LYS A 289 -16.32 -5.62 11.69
N LEU A 290 -16.70 -6.38 10.68
CA LEU A 290 -16.74 -5.92 9.30
C LEU A 290 -17.96 -5.00 9.08
N GLU A 291 -17.72 -3.74 8.73
CA GLU A 291 -18.77 -2.76 8.40
C GLU A 291 -19.03 -2.69 6.89
N GLY A 292 -18.00 -2.92 6.06
CA GLY A 292 -18.17 -2.97 4.60
C GLY A 292 -16.92 -3.42 3.85
N VAL A 293 -17.14 -4.00 2.66
CA VAL A 293 -16.11 -4.26 1.65
C VAL A 293 -16.63 -3.85 0.28
N GLU A 294 -15.95 -2.88 -0.33
CA GLU A 294 -16.20 -2.47 -1.71
C GLU A 294 -14.97 -2.78 -2.57
N MET A 295 -15.23 -3.22 -3.80
CA MET A 295 -14.24 -3.54 -4.82
C MET A 295 -14.43 -2.61 -6.00
N PHE A 296 -13.36 -2.01 -6.50
CA PHE A 296 -13.44 -1.08 -7.62
C PHE A 296 -12.18 -1.09 -8.46
N GLU A 297 -12.37 -0.86 -9.76
CA GLU A 297 -11.29 -0.69 -10.71
C GLU A 297 -10.81 0.77 -10.69
N ILE A 298 -9.49 0.94 -10.90
CA ILE A 298 -8.89 2.26 -11.14
C ILE A 298 -8.86 2.49 -12.63
N GLU A 299 -9.64 3.47 -13.07
CA GLU A 299 -9.66 3.87 -14.47
C GLU A 299 -8.30 4.42 -14.88
N LYS A 300 -7.91 4.11 -16.12
CA LYS A 300 -6.77 4.72 -16.79
C LYS A 300 -6.94 6.24 -16.80
N ASP A 301 -5.88 6.99 -16.49
CA ASP A 301 -5.88 8.42 -16.81
C ASP A 301 -5.78 8.57 -18.32
N VAL A 302 -6.89 8.97 -18.94
CA VAL A 302 -6.97 9.31 -20.37
C VAL A 302 -6.31 10.69 -20.55
N CYS A 303 -4.97 10.70 -20.58
CA CYS A 303 -4.06 11.81 -20.89
C CYS A 303 -4.57 13.26 -20.74
N ASP A 304 -4.00 13.97 -19.77
CA ASP A 304 -3.97 15.45 -19.63
C ASP A 304 -3.05 16.14 -20.67
N GLY A 305 -3.04 15.70 -21.93
CA GLY A 305 -2.15 16.29 -22.95
C GLY A 305 -0.64 16.10 -22.69
N SER A 306 -0.25 15.19 -21.80
CA SER A 306 1.16 14.90 -21.50
C SER A 306 1.82 14.10 -22.62
N ALA A 307 3.07 14.43 -22.98
CA ALA A 307 3.86 13.72 -24.00
C ALA A 307 4.31 12.30 -23.60
N THR A 308 4.06 11.86 -22.36
CA THR A 308 4.53 10.56 -21.83
C THR A 308 3.47 9.48 -22.01
N SER A 309 3.87 8.31 -22.51
CA SER A 309 2.93 7.19 -22.71
C SER A 309 2.37 6.63 -21.41
N TYR A 310 1.24 5.93 -21.48
CA TYR A 310 0.64 5.26 -20.33
C TYR A 310 1.59 4.21 -19.75
N GLY A 311 2.18 3.36 -20.61
CA GLY A 311 3.14 2.35 -20.20
C GLY A 311 4.35 2.94 -19.48
N THR A 312 4.88 4.07 -19.95
CA THR A 312 5.98 4.78 -19.25
C THR A 312 5.56 5.24 -17.84
N ARG A 313 4.35 5.77 -17.68
CA ARG A 313 3.84 6.19 -16.36
C ARG A 313 3.67 5.00 -15.41
N VAL A 314 3.12 3.89 -15.91
CA VAL A 314 3.00 2.64 -15.14
C VAL A 314 4.38 2.10 -14.78
N ALA A 315 5.34 2.12 -15.72
CA ALA A 315 6.71 1.70 -15.47
C ALA A 315 7.37 2.51 -14.35
N MET A 316 7.22 3.83 -14.35
CA MET A 316 7.77 4.67 -13.28
C MET A 316 7.07 4.42 -11.94
N THR A 317 5.77 4.11 -11.95
CA THR A 317 5.03 3.73 -10.73
C THR A 317 5.53 2.40 -10.17
N VAL A 318 5.69 1.38 -11.01
CA VAL A 318 6.21 0.06 -10.58
C VAL A 318 7.68 0.16 -10.17
N ARG A 319 8.48 0.95 -10.88
CA ARG A 319 9.86 1.26 -10.49
C ARG A 319 9.92 1.86 -9.10
N ALA A 320 9.11 2.88 -8.84
CA ALA A 320 9.09 3.55 -7.55
C ALA A 320 8.74 2.62 -6.37
N ILE A 321 8.06 1.49 -6.62
CA ILE A 321 7.68 0.52 -5.58
C ILE A 321 8.52 -0.76 -5.57
N GLN A 322 9.29 -1.07 -6.61
CA GLN A 322 10.08 -2.32 -6.71
C GLN A 322 11.59 -2.12 -6.89
N GLU A 323 12.06 -0.92 -7.21
CA GLU A 323 13.48 -0.70 -7.53
C GLU A 323 14.41 -1.18 -6.41
N SER A 324 14.05 -1.00 -5.14
CA SER A 324 14.85 -1.48 -4.01
C SER A 324 15.07 -2.99 -4.01
N MET A 325 14.02 -3.76 -4.30
CA MET A 325 14.05 -5.22 -4.36
C MET A 325 14.82 -5.71 -5.59
N ILE A 326 14.55 -5.09 -6.74
CA ILE A 326 15.18 -5.44 -8.03
C ILE A 326 16.67 -5.13 -7.97
N ALA A 327 17.05 -3.94 -7.52
CA ALA A 327 18.45 -3.54 -7.41
C ALA A 327 19.22 -4.44 -6.43
N HIS A 328 18.59 -4.85 -5.32
CA HIS A 328 19.21 -5.76 -4.37
C HIS A 328 19.51 -7.14 -4.99
N HIS A 329 18.57 -7.69 -5.78
CA HIS A 329 18.69 -9.05 -6.32
C HIS A 329 19.48 -9.12 -7.63
N PHE A 330 19.22 -8.19 -8.56
CA PHE A 330 19.80 -8.19 -9.90
C PHE A 330 20.95 -7.19 -10.07
N GLY A 331 21.06 -6.19 -9.19
CA GLY A 331 21.99 -5.07 -9.30
C GLY A 331 21.37 -3.83 -9.96
N ASP A 332 21.92 -2.66 -9.65
CA ASP A 332 21.42 -1.37 -10.15
C ASP A 332 21.55 -1.20 -11.67
N ALA A 333 22.53 -1.88 -12.28
CA ALA A 333 22.89 -1.70 -13.69
C ALA A 333 21.75 -2.03 -14.66
N ILE A 334 20.81 -2.91 -14.27
CA ILE A 334 19.72 -3.35 -15.14
C ILE A 334 18.44 -2.51 -14.99
N VAL A 335 18.36 -1.64 -13.98
CA VAL A 335 17.11 -1.02 -13.56
C VAL A 335 16.53 -0.11 -14.64
N ASP A 336 17.36 0.72 -15.27
CA ASP A 336 16.90 1.66 -16.31
C ASP A 336 16.37 0.89 -17.53
N ASP A 337 17.17 -0.02 -18.07
CA ASP A 337 16.79 -0.84 -19.23
C ASP A 337 15.57 -1.71 -18.96
N LEU A 338 15.46 -2.28 -17.75
CA LEU A 338 14.30 -3.08 -17.34
C LEU A 338 13.01 -2.27 -17.45
N PHE A 339 12.99 -1.07 -16.86
CA PHE A 339 11.77 -0.26 -16.82
C PHE A 339 11.43 0.40 -18.17
N ASP A 340 12.41 0.61 -19.04
CA ASP A 340 12.18 1.02 -20.43
C ASP A 340 11.56 -0.11 -21.25
N ILE A 341 12.01 -1.36 -21.08
CA ILE A 341 11.38 -2.54 -21.70
C ILE A 341 9.97 -2.73 -21.15
N TYR A 342 9.82 -2.67 -19.82
CA TYR A 342 8.54 -2.86 -19.14
C TYR A 342 7.50 -1.84 -19.62
N GLY A 343 7.85 -0.55 -19.69
CA GLY A 343 6.95 0.49 -20.16
C GLY A 343 6.45 0.24 -21.59
N ARG A 344 7.33 -0.17 -22.51
CA ARG A 344 6.94 -0.51 -23.88
C ARG A 344 6.02 -1.73 -23.93
N MET A 345 6.33 -2.78 -23.16
CA MET A 345 5.47 -3.97 -23.09
C MET A 345 4.08 -3.66 -22.52
N VAL A 346 3.98 -2.75 -21.53
CA VAL A 346 2.67 -2.29 -21.03
C VAL A 346 1.88 -1.61 -22.15
N ASP A 347 2.48 -0.70 -22.92
CA ASP A 347 1.78 -0.05 -24.04
C ASP A 347 1.34 -1.06 -25.12
N GLU A 348 2.21 -2.02 -25.46
CA GLU A 348 1.91 -3.09 -26.42
C GLU A 348 0.74 -3.99 -25.95
N GLU A 349 0.70 -4.37 -24.67
CA GLU A 349 -0.37 -5.20 -24.12
C GLU A 349 -1.68 -4.43 -23.99
N MET A 350 -1.63 -3.16 -23.59
CA MET A 350 -2.80 -2.27 -23.51
C MET A 350 -3.41 -1.98 -24.88
N ALA A 351 -2.63 -2.06 -25.96
CA ALA A 351 -3.14 -1.94 -27.33
C ALA A 351 -3.95 -3.17 -27.78
N LYS A 352 -3.77 -4.33 -27.12
CA LYS A 352 -4.51 -5.56 -27.39
C LYS A 352 -5.79 -5.63 -26.59
N GLU A 353 -5.69 -5.41 -25.28
CA GLU A 353 -6.79 -5.51 -24.33
C GLU A 353 -6.45 -4.74 -23.05
N ASP A 354 -7.44 -4.05 -22.47
CA ASP A 354 -7.28 -3.30 -21.23
C ASP A 354 -6.74 -4.16 -20.07
N ILE A 355 -5.84 -3.57 -19.28
CA ILE A 355 -5.43 -4.08 -17.97
C ILE A 355 -6.24 -3.36 -16.91
N ARG A 356 -6.95 -4.11 -16.06
CA ARG A 356 -7.95 -3.59 -15.11
C ARG A 356 -7.57 -3.94 -13.67
N PRO A 357 -6.65 -3.17 -13.04
CA PRO A 357 -6.26 -3.41 -11.66
C PRO A 357 -7.44 -3.19 -10.71
N MET A 358 -7.61 -4.14 -9.78
CA MET A 358 -8.68 -4.12 -8.79
C MET A 358 -8.15 -3.60 -7.45
N THR A 359 -8.92 -2.73 -6.81
CA THR A 359 -8.68 -2.23 -5.45
C THR A 359 -9.86 -2.61 -4.56
N SER A 360 -9.56 -2.91 -3.31
CA SER A 360 -10.54 -3.10 -2.25
C SER A 360 -10.45 -1.96 -1.25
N VAL A 361 -11.59 -1.58 -0.68
CA VAL A 361 -11.69 -0.81 0.55
C VAL A 361 -12.47 -1.63 1.58
N VAL A 362 -11.88 -1.80 2.76
CA VAL A 362 -12.44 -2.56 3.88
C VAL A 362 -12.60 -1.61 5.06
N VAL A 363 -13.81 -1.60 5.63
CA VAL A 363 -14.13 -0.80 6.83
C VAL A 363 -14.37 -1.73 8.00
N LEU A 364 -13.63 -1.51 9.08
CA LEU A 364 -13.66 -2.32 10.29
C LEU A 364 -13.93 -1.46 11.53
N ARG A 365 -14.58 -2.07 12.51
CA ARG A 365 -14.86 -1.49 13.83
C ARG A 365 -14.38 -2.42 14.93
N LYS A 366 -13.66 -1.91 15.92
CA LYS A 366 -13.34 -2.70 17.11
C LYS A 366 -14.59 -2.92 17.96
N LEU A 367 -14.83 -4.20 18.30
CA LEU A 367 -15.95 -4.66 19.12
C LEU A 367 -15.89 -4.19 20.58
#